data_AF-A0A497KHL3-F1
#
_entry.id   AF-A0A497KHL3-F1
#
_cell.length_a   1.000
_cell.length_b   1.000
_cell.length_c   1.000
_cell.angle_alpha   90.00
_cell.angle_beta   90.00
_cell.angle_gamma   90.00
#
_symmetry.space_group_name_H-M   'P 1'
#
loop_
_entity.id
_entity.type
_entity.pdbx_description
1 polymer ?
#
loop_
_entity_poly.entity_id
_entity_poly.type
_entity_poly.pdbx_seq_one_letter_code
_entity_poly.pdbx_strand_id
1 'polypeptide(L)'
;MHKREGTRNKEGHSPYRLFLGMSVAVICVMLLFTGIGVVSAASSPTATITYDGTKILISGGTANLTTINETLNDPNLLEQLSPKEWLLKVPIQVSGAIFYINDTDCDWLKLQSLNDGNDVYIKGGTIEINNTKITSWNTTASSVQTSTYKRAGIFTEGGRINITNSNISYLGAESNSFSALATSGYGIVYQKADSYSIISNSTFKNVFAVRIYSSDNKVIRDSRFVNFGGDTKEECGGVTCFRSKNIIIKDNTFT
;
A
#
# COMPACT_ATOMS: atom_id res chain seq x y z
N MET A 1 62.23 -81.47 -25.13
CA MET A 1 61.41 -82.45 -25.87
C MET A 1 60.38 -81.72 -26.70
N HIS A 2 60.30 -82.06 -27.99
CA HIS A 2 59.17 -82.06 -28.93
C HIS A 2 57.90 -81.21 -28.67
N LYS A 3 57.13 -80.68 -29.65
CA LYS A 3 57.08 -80.69 -31.13
C LYS A 3 55.69 -80.13 -31.53
N ARG A 4 55.58 -79.51 -32.73
CA ARG A 4 54.39 -79.30 -33.62
C ARG A 4 53.29 -78.31 -33.17
N GLU A 5 52.97 -77.27 -33.94
CA GLU A 5 52.36 -77.11 -35.31
C GLU A 5 50.81 -77.12 -35.32
N GLY A 6 50.23 -76.13 -36.03
CA GLY A 6 48.87 -76.16 -36.61
C GLY A 6 48.08 -74.85 -36.43
N THR A 7 48.19 -73.85 -37.31
CA THR A 7 47.41 -73.55 -38.55
C THR A 7 46.11 -72.73 -38.41
N ARG A 8 46.12 -71.55 -39.05
CA ARG A 8 45.10 -70.84 -39.88
C ARG A 8 43.69 -70.59 -39.33
N ASN A 9 43.25 -69.31 -39.34
CA ASN A 9 42.44 -68.73 -40.43
C ASN A 9 42.21 -67.21 -40.29
N LYS A 10 41.86 -66.58 -41.42
CA LYS A 10 41.74 -65.14 -41.70
C LYS A 10 40.37 -64.56 -41.31
N GLU A 11 40.30 -63.23 -41.47
CA GLU A 11 39.14 -62.30 -41.51
C GLU A 11 39.05 -61.47 -40.22
N GLY A 12 39.33 -60.17 -40.19
CA GLY A 12 39.01 -59.10 -41.14
C GLY A 12 37.95 -58.24 -40.49
N HIS A 13 38.31 -57.12 -39.84
CA HIS A 13 37.41 -55.98 -39.58
C HIS A 13 38.17 -54.70 -39.23
N SER A 14 37.68 -53.61 -39.83
CA SER A 14 38.25 -52.27 -39.96
C SER A 14 38.26 -51.44 -38.65
N PRO A 15 39.22 -50.51 -38.44
CA PRO A 15 39.39 -49.81 -37.17
C PRO A 15 38.98 -48.32 -37.25
N TYR A 16 37.70 -47.95 -37.37
CA TYR A 16 37.31 -46.54 -37.20
C TYR A 16 35.87 -46.37 -36.70
N ARG A 17 35.67 -46.39 -35.37
CA ARG A 17 34.53 -45.74 -34.70
C ARG A 17 34.90 -45.27 -33.30
N LEU A 18 35.81 -44.31 -33.22
CA LEU A 18 35.86 -43.33 -32.12
C LEU A 18 35.89 -41.95 -32.78
N PHE A 19 35.29 -40.95 -32.13
CA PHE A 19 35.11 -39.55 -32.58
C PHE A 19 33.84 -39.26 -33.39
N LEU A 20 32.67 -39.28 -32.74
CA LEU A 20 31.50 -38.48 -33.16
C LEU A 20 30.50 -38.20 -32.02
N GLY A 21 30.94 -38.31 -30.75
CA GLY A 21 30.07 -38.16 -29.57
C GLY A 21 30.28 -36.89 -28.75
N MET A 22 31.17 -35.98 -29.16
CA MET A 22 31.47 -34.74 -28.42
C MET A 22 31.32 -33.52 -29.33
N SER A 23 30.11 -33.23 -29.83
CA SER A 23 29.86 -31.92 -30.47
C SER A 23 28.38 -31.51 -30.57
N VAL A 24 27.52 -31.96 -29.64
CA VAL A 24 26.13 -31.48 -29.55
C VAL A 24 25.81 -30.97 -28.14
N ALA A 25 26.29 -31.66 -27.10
CA ALA A 25 26.07 -31.24 -25.71
C ALA A 25 26.72 -29.89 -25.37
N VAL A 26 27.85 -29.53 -26.00
CA VAL A 26 28.55 -28.26 -25.74
C VAL A 26 27.86 -27.07 -26.44
N ILE A 27 27.21 -27.30 -27.58
CA ILE A 27 26.47 -26.24 -28.30
C ILE A 27 25.15 -25.91 -27.60
N CYS A 28 24.48 -26.89 -26.98
CA CYS A 28 23.26 -26.64 -26.20
C CYS A 28 23.51 -25.86 -24.90
N VAL A 29 24.70 -25.97 -24.29
CA VAL A 29 25.01 -25.25 -23.04
C VAL A 29 25.45 -23.80 -23.31
N MET A 30 26.08 -23.51 -24.46
CA MET A 30 26.44 -22.12 -24.80
C MET A 30 25.26 -21.25 -25.28
N LEU A 31 24.15 -21.86 -25.72
CA LEU A 31 22.92 -21.12 -26.08
C LEU A 31 21.99 -20.85 -24.89
N LEU A 32 22.29 -21.41 -23.71
CA LEU A 32 21.52 -21.17 -22.48
C LEU A 32 21.86 -19.83 -21.80
N PHE A 33 22.91 -19.12 -22.26
CA PHE A 33 23.33 -17.84 -21.65
C PHE A 33 23.09 -16.59 -22.50
N THR A 34 22.54 -16.71 -23.71
CA THR A 34 22.25 -15.56 -24.58
C THR A 34 20.80 -15.05 -24.50
N GLY A 35 20.05 -15.52 -23.52
CA GLY A 35 18.60 -15.29 -23.42
C GLY A 35 18.13 -14.67 -22.10
N ILE A 36 18.98 -13.96 -21.36
CA ILE A 36 18.51 -13.08 -20.30
C ILE A 36 17.94 -11.84 -20.99
N GLY A 37 16.75 -11.98 -21.55
CA GLY A 37 15.91 -10.84 -21.87
C GLY A 37 15.66 -10.13 -20.55
N VAL A 38 16.29 -8.97 -20.37
CA VAL A 38 15.93 -8.04 -19.31
C VAL A 38 14.47 -7.71 -19.58
N VAL A 39 13.56 -8.35 -18.84
CA VAL A 39 12.16 -7.97 -18.83
C VAL A 39 12.18 -6.60 -18.17
N SER A 40 12.28 -5.54 -18.96
CA SER A 40 12.14 -4.18 -18.46
C SER A 40 10.77 -4.12 -17.81
N ALA A 41 10.75 -4.09 -16.47
CA ALA A 41 9.54 -3.80 -15.73
C ALA A 41 9.03 -2.48 -16.30
N ALA A 42 7.87 -2.51 -16.96
CA ALA A 42 7.24 -1.30 -17.44
C ALA A 42 7.04 -0.41 -16.21
N SER A 43 7.84 0.65 -16.10
CA SER A 43 7.69 1.63 -15.04
C SER A 43 6.29 2.20 -15.16
N SER A 44 5.48 2.05 -14.11
CA SER A 44 4.17 2.71 -14.09
C SER A 44 4.40 4.21 -14.31
N PRO A 45 3.60 4.88 -15.17
CA PRO A 45 3.83 6.28 -15.46
C PRO A 45 3.75 7.10 -14.17
N THR A 46 4.62 8.09 -14.01
CA THR A 46 4.56 9.04 -12.89
C THR A 46 3.24 9.81 -12.95
N ALA A 47 2.62 10.04 -11.80
CA ALA A 47 1.39 10.82 -11.72
C ALA A 47 1.60 12.30 -12.07
N THR A 48 0.53 12.93 -12.58
CA THR A 48 0.42 14.39 -12.63
C THR A 48 0.04 14.90 -11.24
N ILE A 49 0.87 15.77 -10.68
CA ILE A 49 0.69 16.33 -9.33
C ILE A 49 0.58 17.86 -9.45
N THR A 50 -0.50 18.43 -8.92
CA THR A 50 -0.73 19.89 -8.91
C THR A 50 -1.32 20.34 -7.57
N TYR A 51 -1.37 21.66 -7.35
CA TYR A 51 -2.05 22.29 -6.21
C TYR A 51 -3.08 23.29 -6.74
N ASP A 52 -4.34 23.19 -6.29
CA ASP A 52 -5.44 24.05 -6.77
C ASP A 52 -5.67 25.29 -5.90
N GLY A 53 -4.77 25.57 -4.95
CA GLY A 53 -4.94 26.62 -3.95
C GLY A 53 -5.64 26.16 -2.67
N THR A 54 -6.16 24.93 -2.63
CA THR A 54 -6.81 24.33 -1.45
C THR A 54 -6.26 22.94 -1.12
N LYS A 55 -5.96 22.12 -2.13
CA LYS A 55 -5.56 20.71 -1.97
C LYS A 55 -4.59 20.30 -3.07
N ILE A 56 -3.80 19.28 -2.76
CA ILE A 56 -2.93 18.59 -3.71
C ILE A 56 -3.80 17.64 -4.54
N LEU A 57 -3.67 17.71 -5.86
CA LEU A 57 -4.35 16.84 -6.82
C LEU A 57 -3.33 15.85 -7.38
N ILE A 58 -3.67 14.56 -7.35
CA ILE A 58 -2.87 13.47 -7.93
C ILE A 58 -3.72 12.79 -8.98
N SER A 59 -3.26 12.76 -10.24
CA SER A 59 -4.02 12.16 -11.34
C SER A 59 -3.18 11.45 -12.37
N GLY A 60 -3.70 10.33 -12.89
CA GLY A 60 -2.93 9.40 -13.73
C GLY A 60 -1.76 8.76 -12.98
N GLY A 61 -1.30 7.60 -13.44
CA GLY A 61 -0.04 7.03 -12.96
C GLY A 61 0.03 6.73 -11.46
N THR A 62 1.25 6.83 -10.91
CA THR A 62 1.57 6.52 -9.51
C THR A 62 2.33 7.66 -8.84
N ALA A 63 2.03 7.90 -7.56
CA ALA A 63 2.72 8.88 -6.72
C ALA A 63 3.04 8.33 -5.32
N ASN A 64 4.04 8.92 -4.68
CA ASN A 64 4.37 8.80 -3.25
C ASN A 64 4.69 10.20 -2.67
N LEU A 65 5.03 10.31 -1.38
CA LEU A 65 5.26 11.60 -0.73
C LEU A 65 6.51 12.30 -1.29
N THR A 66 7.60 11.58 -1.57
CA THR A 66 8.79 12.15 -2.23
C THR A 66 8.44 12.78 -3.57
N THR A 67 7.71 12.09 -4.45
CA THR A 67 7.33 12.63 -5.76
C THR A 67 6.43 13.87 -5.65
N ILE A 68 5.54 13.93 -4.65
CA ILE A 68 4.74 15.13 -4.37
C ILE A 68 5.66 16.28 -3.93
N ASN A 69 6.56 16.02 -3.00
CA ASN A 69 7.48 17.01 -2.46
C ASN A 69 8.44 17.55 -3.54
N GLU A 70 9.00 16.69 -4.38
CA GLU A 70 9.88 17.09 -5.48
C GLU A 70 9.13 17.88 -6.56
N THR A 71 7.86 17.52 -6.85
CA THR A 71 7.07 18.19 -7.89
C THR A 71 6.57 19.56 -7.46
N LEU A 72 6.05 19.68 -6.23
CA LEU A 72 5.46 20.92 -5.73
C LEU A 72 6.49 21.82 -5.03
N ASN A 73 7.50 21.21 -4.40
CA ASN A 73 8.59 21.88 -3.67
C ASN A 73 8.11 23.03 -2.76
N ASP A 74 7.01 22.80 -2.04
CA ASP A 74 6.42 23.77 -1.12
C ASP A 74 6.20 23.14 0.27
N PRO A 75 7.04 23.48 1.27
CA PRO A 75 6.92 22.95 2.62
C PRO A 75 5.65 23.44 3.36
N ASN A 76 4.91 24.40 2.82
CA ASN A 76 3.59 24.77 3.36
C ASN A 76 2.50 23.79 2.97
N LEU A 77 2.73 22.92 1.98
CA LEU A 77 1.78 21.90 1.53
C LEU A 77 2.14 20.53 2.12
N LEU A 78 3.41 20.13 1.95
CA LEU A 78 3.98 18.88 2.43
C LEU A 78 5.42 19.13 2.88
N GLU A 79 5.73 18.82 4.12
CA GLU A 79 7.06 19.04 4.70
C GLU A 79 7.68 17.72 5.14
N GLN A 80 8.95 17.49 4.78
CA GLN A 80 9.74 16.41 5.36
C GLN A 80 10.40 16.91 6.65
N LEU A 81 9.97 16.37 7.80
CA LEU A 81 10.48 16.78 9.11
C LEU A 81 11.81 16.10 9.45
N SER A 82 11.94 14.85 9.01
CA SER A 82 13.16 14.03 9.10
C SER A 82 13.10 12.95 8.02
N PRO A 83 14.16 12.19 7.75
CA PRO A 83 14.12 11.12 6.75
C PRO A 83 12.91 10.20 6.95
N LYS A 84 12.04 10.14 5.94
CA LYS A 84 10.79 9.34 5.91
C LYS A 84 9.73 9.75 6.95
N GLU A 85 9.86 10.91 7.57
CA GLU A 85 8.86 11.50 8.45
C GLU A 85 8.27 12.75 7.79
N TRP A 86 6.97 12.73 7.55
CA TRP A 86 6.29 13.71 6.72
C TRP A 86 5.15 14.40 7.49
N LEU A 87 4.96 15.69 7.22
CA LEU A 87 3.84 16.49 7.69
C LEU A 87 3.05 17.01 6.49
N LEU A 88 1.85 16.47 6.30
CA LEU A 88 0.90 16.95 5.31
C LEU A 88 0.05 18.06 5.93
N LYS A 89 0.09 19.26 5.33
CA LYS A 89 -0.56 20.48 5.84
C LYS A 89 -1.81 20.87 5.07
N VAL A 90 -2.00 20.31 3.86
CA VAL A 90 -3.19 20.51 3.03
C VAL A 90 -3.78 19.15 2.60
N PRO A 91 -5.08 19.06 2.28
CA PRO A 91 -5.66 17.80 1.81
C PRO A 91 -5.04 17.28 0.52
N ILE A 92 -5.14 15.97 0.29
CA ILE A 92 -4.81 15.29 -0.98
C ILE A 92 -6.10 14.74 -1.60
N GLN A 93 -6.28 14.94 -2.90
CA GLN A 93 -7.28 14.24 -3.69
C GLN A 93 -6.63 13.45 -4.83
N VAL A 94 -6.91 12.15 -4.86
CA VAL A 94 -6.43 11.18 -5.85
C VAL A 94 -7.55 10.89 -6.85
N SER A 95 -7.25 10.94 -8.15
CA SER A 95 -8.21 10.71 -9.23
C SER A 95 -7.58 9.93 -10.39
N GLY A 96 -8.00 8.67 -10.59
CA GLY A 96 -7.43 7.82 -11.65
C GLY A 96 -5.92 7.55 -11.48
N ALA A 97 -5.43 7.63 -10.25
CA ALA A 97 -4.03 7.39 -9.87
C ALA A 97 -3.96 6.41 -8.70
N ILE A 98 -2.74 5.89 -8.46
CA ILE A 98 -2.39 5.14 -7.26
C ILE A 98 -1.47 5.99 -6.39
N PHE A 99 -1.88 6.24 -5.15
CA PHE A 99 -1.05 6.93 -4.16
C PHE A 99 -0.51 5.94 -3.14
N TYR A 100 0.80 5.80 -3.10
CA TYR A 100 1.53 4.91 -2.21
C TYR A 100 2.02 5.66 -0.97
N ILE A 101 1.77 5.08 0.21
CA ILE A 101 2.31 5.51 1.50
C ILE A 101 2.92 4.28 2.15
N ASN A 102 4.23 4.10 2.02
CA ASN A 102 4.90 2.90 2.50
C ASN A 102 6.32 3.15 3.00
N ASP A 103 6.89 2.14 3.66
CA ASP A 103 8.23 2.15 4.26
C ASP A 103 9.40 2.40 3.30
N THR A 104 9.22 2.39 1.98
CA THR A 104 10.28 2.84 1.06
C THR A 104 10.43 4.36 1.07
N ASP A 105 9.39 5.08 1.49
CA ASP A 105 9.24 6.53 1.36
C ASP A 105 8.81 7.21 2.67
N CYS A 106 8.13 6.48 3.56
CA CYS A 106 7.44 7.03 4.71
C CYS A 106 7.34 6.02 5.86
N ASP A 107 8.02 6.32 6.97
CA ASP A 107 7.88 5.62 8.24
C ASP A 107 6.74 6.23 9.07
N TRP A 108 6.57 7.55 9.01
CA TRP A 108 5.50 8.24 9.71
C TRP A 108 4.95 9.43 8.92
N LEU A 109 3.67 9.35 8.54
CA LEU A 109 2.88 10.45 8.00
C LEU A 109 2.03 11.12 9.08
N LYS A 110 2.25 12.40 9.29
CA LYS A 110 1.45 13.27 10.15
C LYS A 110 0.48 14.06 9.27
N LEU A 111 -0.81 13.95 9.57
CA LEU A 111 -1.87 14.73 8.93
C LEU A 111 -2.21 15.90 9.84
N GLN A 112 -2.01 17.13 9.41
CA GLN A 112 -2.28 18.30 10.24
C GLN A 112 -3.75 18.34 10.66
N SER A 113 -4.00 18.62 11.94
CA SER A 113 -5.34 18.74 12.51
C SER A 113 -5.33 19.76 13.63
N LEU A 114 -5.99 20.87 13.39
CA LEU A 114 -5.95 22.06 14.23
C LEU A 114 -7.34 22.32 14.83
N ASN A 115 -7.35 23.02 15.98
CA ASN A 115 -8.58 23.32 16.69
C ASN A 115 -9.47 24.36 15.97
N ASP A 116 -9.05 24.87 14.82
CA ASP A 116 -9.77 25.81 13.95
C ASP A 116 -10.71 25.11 12.94
N GLY A 117 -10.62 23.78 12.80
CA GLY A 117 -11.41 23.01 11.83
C GLY A 117 -10.71 22.78 10.48
N ASN A 118 -9.45 23.18 10.33
CA ASN A 118 -8.63 22.90 9.15
C ASN A 118 -7.97 21.51 9.25
N ASP A 119 -8.79 20.46 9.38
CA ASP A 119 -8.31 19.08 9.45
C ASP A 119 -7.99 18.56 8.04
N VAL A 120 -6.75 18.10 7.86
CA VAL A 120 -6.27 17.52 6.60
C VAL A 120 -6.92 16.17 6.35
N TYR A 121 -7.15 15.86 5.08
CA TYR A 121 -7.64 14.55 4.67
C TYR A 121 -6.97 14.05 3.39
N ILE A 122 -7.05 12.74 3.17
CA ILE A 122 -6.66 12.09 1.91
C ILE A 122 -7.92 11.46 1.31
N LYS A 123 -8.27 11.84 0.08
CA LYS A 123 -9.50 11.41 -0.60
C LYS A 123 -9.22 10.73 -1.93
N GLY A 124 -9.96 9.65 -2.20
CA GLY A 124 -10.25 9.19 -3.57
C GLY A 124 -9.24 8.20 -4.15
N GLY A 125 -9.40 7.90 -5.45
CA GLY A 125 -8.49 7.04 -6.22
C GLY A 125 -8.21 5.67 -5.60
N THR A 126 -7.00 5.16 -5.88
CA THR A 126 -6.44 4.00 -5.18
C THR A 126 -5.38 4.49 -4.20
N ILE A 127 -5.53 4.15 -2.93
CA ILE A 127 -4.59 4.49 -1.86
C ILE A 127 -4.01 3.19 -1.31
N GLU A 128 -2.70 3.05 -1.34
CA GLU A 128 -1.97 1.85 -0.90
C GLU A 128 -1.08 2.20 0.30
N ILE A 129 -1.47 1.73 1.49
CA ILE A 129 -0.78 1.99 2.75
C ILE A 129 -0.12 0.69 3.23
N ASN A 130 1.20 0.68 3.36
CA ASN A 130 1.95 -0.52 3.77
C ASN A 130 3.12 -0.19 4.69
N ASN A 131 3.23 -0.91 5.82
CA ASN A 131 4.37 -0.82 6.73
C ASN A 131 4.71 0.61 7.21
N THR A 132 3.69 1.41 7.52
CA THR A 132 3.88 2.81 7.91
C THR A 132 2.99 3.21 9.10
N LYS A 133 3.28 4.36 9.69
CA LYS A 133 2.44 4.99 10.71
C LYS A 133 1.73 6.22 10.14
N ILE A 134 0.45 6.37 10.41
CA ILE A 134 -0.31 7.58 10.07
C ILE A 134 -1.02 8.11 11.31
N THR A 135 -0.87 9.41 11.58
CA THR A 135 -1.54 10.07 12.71
C THR A 135 -2.10 11.44 12.39
N SER A 136 -3.22 11.80 13.01
CA SER A 136 -3.62 13.20 13.12
C SER A 136 -2.67 13.94 14.08
N TRP A 137 -2.22 15.12 13.68
CA TRP A 137 -1.13 15.84 14.33
C TRP A 137 -1.48 17.32 14.55
N ASN A 138 -1.33 17.77 15.79
CA ASN A 138 -1.49 19.16 16.17
C ASN A 138 -0.10 19.82 16.15
N THR A 139 0.15 20.67 15.14
CA THR A 139 1.44 21.35 14.97
C THR A 139 1.68 22.39 16.06
N THR A 140 0.64 23.09 16.54
CA THR A 140 0.74 24.04 17.66
C THR A 140 1.19 23.35 18.96
N ALA A 141 0.65 22.17 19.25
CA ALA A 141 1.00 21.40 20.45
C ALA A 141 2.17 20.43 20.22
N SER A 142 2.70 20.34 19.00
CA SER A 142 3.76 19.39 18.59
C SER A 142 3.51 17.97 19.08
N SER A 143 2.26 17.51 18.96
CA SER A 143 1.83 16.20 19.46
C SER A 143 0.67 15.64 18.63
N VAL A 144 0.35 14.37 18.84
CA VAL A 144 -0.85 13.76 18.24
C VAL A 144 -2.11 14.51 18.68
N GLN A 145 -3.06 14.68 17.76
CA GLN A 145 -4.31 15.37 18.06
C GLN A 145 -5.21 14.47 18.91
N THR A 146 -5.30 14.76 20.21
CA THR A 146 -6.09 13.98 21.17
C THR A 146 -7.53 14.43 21.28
N SER A 147 -7.90 15.61 20.78
CA SER A 147 -9.30 16.03 20.67
C SER A 147 -10.08 15.02 19.83
N THR A 148 -11.18 14.48 20.35
CA THR A 148 -12.03 13.57 19.60
C THR A 148 -12.97 14.29 18.65
N TYR A 149 -13.07 15.63 18.70
CA TYR A 149 -13.96 16.39 17.84
C TYR A 149 -13.35 16.83 16.51
N LYS A 150 -12.03 16.88 16.35
CA LYS A 150 -11.38 17.48 15.17
C LYS A 150 -10.11 16.72 14.82
N ARG A 151 -10.17 15.89 13.79
CA ARG A 151 -9.10 14.97 13.39
C ARG A 151 -9.16 14.67 11.91
N ALA A 152 -7.98 14.52 11.35
CA ALA A 152 -7.77 14.06 9.99
C ALA A 152 -8.43 12.69 9.71
N GLY A 153 -8.61 12.41 8.42
CA GLY A 153 -9.19 11.16 7.95
C GLY A 153 -8.72 10.78 6.55
N ILE A 154 -8.94 9.51 6.20
CA ILE A 154 -8.65 8.94 4.88
C ILE A 154 -9.92 8.32 4.37
N PHE A 155 -10.33 8.67 3.15
CA PHE A 155 -11.58 8.17 2.62
C PHE A 155 -11.57 8.02 1.11
N THR A 156 -12.48 7.20 0.60
CA THR A 156 -12.66 7.03 -0.83
C THR A 156 -14.13 7.00 -1.19
N GLU A 157 -14.47 7.62 -2.32
CA GLU A 157 -15.77 7.51 -2.97
C GLU A 157 -15.56 6.82 -4.32
N GLY A 158 -16.03 5.58 -4.47
CA GLY A 158 -15.82 4.79 -5.69
C GLY A 158 -14.42 4.19 -5.88
N GLY A 159 -13.45 4.53 -5.04
CA GLY A 159 -12.06 4.06 -5.17
C GLY A 159 -11.70 2.86 -4.28
N ARG A 160 -10.41 2.72 -3.96
CA ARG A 160 -9.85 1.64 -3.14
C ARG A 160 -8.90 2.21 -2.09
N ILE A 161 -8.93 1.64 -0.89
CA ILE A 161 -7.92 1.87 0.15
C ILE A 161 -7.42 0.50 0.60
N ASN A 162 -6.14 0.22 0.49
CA ASN A 162 -5.55 -0.97 1.10
C ASN A 162 -4.64 -0.56 2.25
N ILE A 163 -4.70 -1.29 3.36
CA ILE A 163 -3.89 -1.01 4.54
C ILE A 163 -3.29 -2.33 5.03
N THR A 164 -1.96 -2.39 5.07
CA THR A 164 -1.23 -3.59 5.50
C THR A 164 -0.08 -3.22 6.42
N ASN A 165 0.19 -4.03 7.45
CA ASN A 165 1.36 -3.88 8.33
C ASN A 165 1.50 -2.49 8.96
N SER A 166 0.40 -1.74 9.14
CA SER A 166 0.46 -0.30 9.42
C SER A 166 -0.17 0.06 10.76
N ASN A 167 0.22 1.23 11.29
CA ASN A 167 -0.37 1.81 12.48
C ASN A 167 -1.15 3.07 12.11
N ILE A 168 -2.48 3.03 12.28
CA ILE A 168 -3.38 4.14 11.97
C ILE A 168 -4.00 4.63 13.27
N SER A 169 -3.56 5.78 13.77
CA SER A 169 -3.96 6.25 15.09
C SER A 169 -4.42 7.70 15.09
N TYR A 170 -5.30 8.05 16.02
CA TYR A 170 -5.82 9.40 16.22
C TYR A 170 -6.53 9.97 14.99
N LEU A 171 -7.04 9.15 14.07
CA LEU A 171 -7.89 9.60 12.97
C LEU A 171 -9.38 9.52 13.34
N GLY A 172 -10.22 10.27 12.62
CA GLY A 172 -11.68 10.29 12.82
C GLY A 172 -12.14 11.12 14.02
N ALA A 173 -13.37 11.62 13.99
CA ALA A 173 -13.94 12.53 14.97
C ALA A 173 -15.34 12.11 15.48
N GLU A 174 -15.75 12.57 16.66
CA GLU A 174 -17.08 12.32 17.25
C GLU A 174 -18.18 13.17 16.60
N SER A 175 -17.83 14.37 16.14
CA SER A 175 -18.74 15.24 15.40
C SER A 175 -18.50 15.15 13.90
N ASN A 176 -19.50 15.56 13.12
CA ASN A 176 -19.46 15.60 11.65
C ASN A 176 -18.47 16.66 11.08
N SER A 177 -17.27 16.76 11.65
CA SER A 177 -16.34 17.89 11.50
C SER A 177 -15.82 18.11 10.09
N PHE A 178 -15.99 17.13 9.19
CA PHE A 178 -15.98 17.41 7.75
C PHE A 178 -17.38 17.86 7.33
N SER A 179 -17.66 19.16 7.53
CA SER A 179 -18.94 19.80 7.19
C SER A 179 -19.36 19.64 5.71
N ALA A 180 -18.44 19.19 4.85
CA ALA A 180 -18.68 18.92 3.43
C ALA A 180 -19.06 17.46 3.08
N LEU A 181 -19.03 16.51 4.03
CA LEU A 181 -19.25 15.08 3.73
C LEU A 181 -20.21 14.45 4.76
N ALA A 182 -21.32 13.88 4.31
CA ALA A 182 -22.33 13.25 5.18
C ALA A 182 -21.87 11.92 5.84
N THR A 183 -20.57 11.63 5.84
CA THR A 183 -19.97 10.37 6.31
C THR A 183 -19.05 10.53 7.54
N SER A 184 -18.98 11.76 8.05
CA SER A 184 -17.99 12.29 8.97
C SER A 184 -17.96 11.66 10.35
N GLY A 185 -16.79 11.14 10.71
CA GLY A 185 -16.44 10.74 12.06
C GLY A 185 -15.46 9.58 12.12
N TYR A 186 -15.32 8.83 11.03
CA TYR A 186 -14.43 7.68 10.97
C TYR A 186 -13.05 8.05 10.42
N GLY A 187 -12.02 7.37 10.93
CA GLY A 187 -10.65 7.55 10.47
C GLY A 187 -10.45 7.05 9.05
N ILE A 188 -11.01 5.89 8.72
CA ILE A 188 -11.04 5.29 7.37
C ILE A 188 -12.49 5.16 6.88
N VAL A 189 -12.79 5.64 5.68
CA VAL A 189 -14.13 5.52 5.09
C VAL A 189 -14.09 4.97 3.66
N TYR A 190 -14.88 3.94 3.43
CA TYR A 190 -15.28 3.47 2.10
C TYR A 190 -16.71 3.91 1.83
N GLN A 191 -16.92 4.65 0.73
CA GLN A 191 -18.23 5.09 0.28
C GLN A 191 -18.45 4.72 -1.18
N LYS A 192 -19.55 4.01 -1.50
CA LYS A 192 -19.86 3.62 -2.89
C LYS A 192 -18.69 2.92 -3.60
N ALA A 193 -17.87 2.21 -2.84
CA ALA A 193 -16.57 1.73 -3.27
C ALA A 193 -16.59 0.21 -3.35
N ASP A 194 -16.96 -0.35 -4.50
CA ASP A 194 -17.17 -1.81 -4.65
C ASP A 194 -15.90 -2.58 -5.05
N SER A 195 -14.82 -1.84 -5.34
CA SER A 195 -13.50 -2.42 -5.62
C SER A 195 -13.01 -3.23 -4.42
N TYR A 196 -12.46 -4.42 -4.69
CA TYR A 196 -11.85 -5.25 -3.66
C TYR A 196 -10.81 -4.43 -2.88
N SER A 197 -10.93 -4.42 -1.54
CA SER A 197 -9.98 -3.73 -0.67
C SER A 197 -9.66 -4.59 0.55
N ILE A 198 -8.43 -4.47 1.05
CA ILE A 198 -7.96 -5.22 2.21
C ILE A 198 -7.39 -4.32 3.31
N ILE A 199 -7.80 -4.59 4.54
CA ILE A 199 -7.11 -4.16 5.75
C ILE A 199 -6.56 -5.43 6.41
N SER A 200 -5.24 -5.51 6.61
CA SER A 200 -4.66 -6.66 7.31
C SER A 200 -3.41 -6.36 8.12
N ASN A 201 -3.17 -7.16 9.16
CA ASN A 201 -1.98 -7.06 10.02
C ASN A 201 -1.69 -5.63 10.49
N SER A 202 -2.74 -4.88 10.85
CA SER A 202 -2.63 -3.45 11.14
C SER A 202 -3.22 -3.12 12.50
N THR A 203 -2.76 -2.03 13.11
CA THR A 203 -3.26 -1.53 14.39
C THR A 203 -4.00 -0.21 14.18
N PHE A 204 -5.19 -0.11 14.76
CA PHE A 204 -6.03 1.08 14.72
C PHE A 204 -6.26 1.59 16.14
N LYS A 205 -6.02 2.87 16.40
CA LYS A 205 -6.31 3.54 17.68
C LYS A 205 -7.05 4.84 17.41
N ASN A 206 -8.34 4.73 17.10
CA ASN A 206 -9.20 5.81 16.59
C ASN A 206 -10.52 5.83 17.37
N VAL A 207 -11.27 6.95 17.33
CA VAL A 207 -12.62 7.02 17.91
C VAL A 207 -13.54 6.03 17.17
N PHE A 208 -13.65 6.24 15.86
CA PHE A 208 -14.33 5.35 14.94
C PHE A 208 -13.34 4.94 13.86
N ALA A 209 -12.91 3.68 13.84
CA ALA A 209 -11.75 3.32 13.01
C ALA A 209 -12.09 3.18 11.53
N VAL A 210 -13.06 2.34 11.16
CA VAL A 210 -13.40 2.04 9.77
C VAL A 210 -14.90 2.10 9.54
N ARG A 211 -15.34 2.80 8.50
CA ARG A 211 -16.71 2.77 7.99
C ARG A 211 -16.75 2.22 6.57
N ILE A 212 -17.70 1.32 6.34
CA ILE A 212 -18.01 0.75 5.03
C ILE A 212 -19.47 1.12 4.74
N TYR A 213 -19.69 2.07 3.83
CA TYR A 213 -21.02 2.59 3.49
C TYR A 213 -21.33 2.34 2.02
N SER A 214 -22.37 1.56 1.74
CA SER A 214 -22.77 1.19 0.38
C SER A 214 -21.58 0.72 -0.45
N SER A 215 -20.73 -0.14 0.11
CA SER A 215 -19.46 -0.54 -0.49
C SER A 215 -19.28 -2.03 -0.32
N ASP A 216 -19.09 -2.75 -1.42
CA ASP A 216 -18.98 -4.22 -1.39
C ASP A 216 -17.53 -4.70 -1.40
N ASN A 217 -17.31 -6.01 -1.18
CA ASN A 217 -16.03 -6.69 -1.39
C ASN A 217 -14.88 -6.14 -0.52
N LYS A 218 -15.01 -6.25 0.79
CA LYS A 218 -13.98 -5.80 1.75
C LYS A 218 -13.51 -6.96 2.61
N VAL A 219 -12.21 -6.98 2.88
CA VAL A 219 -11.60 -7.94 3.81
C VAL A 219 -10.87 -7.17 4.90
N ILE A 220 -11.21 -7.42 6.15
CA ILE A 220 -10.52 -6.89 7.32
C ILE A 220 -10.10 -8.08 8.18
N ARG A 221 -8.78 -8.28 8.32
CA ARG A 221 -8.27 -9.45 9.05
C ARG A 221 -7.00 -9.21 9.82
N ASP A 222 -6.72 -10.07 10.79
CA ASP A 222 -5.44 -10.10 11.50
C ASP A 222 -5.06 -8.73 12.11
N SER A 223 -6.04 -7.89 12.41
CA SER A 223 -5.82 -6.50 12.81
C SER A 223 -6.30 -6.24 14.23
N ARG A 224 -5.68 -5.26 14.88
CA ARG A 224 -6.00 -4.86 16.24
C ARG A 224 -6.68 -3.49 16.23
N PHE A 225 -7.88 -3.43 16.78
CA PHE A 225 -8.64 -2.21 16.98
C PHE A 225 -8.66 -1.88 18.47
N VAL A 226 -8.03 -0.76 18.83
CA VAL A 226 -7.96 -0.25 20.19
C VAL A 226 -8.92 0.93 20.30
N ASN A 227 -9.85 0.87 21.24
CA ASN A 227 -10.80 1.94 21.48
C ASN A 227 -10.07 3.22 21.93
N PHE A 228 -10.44 4.37 21.36
CA PHE A 228 -9.87 5.66 21.70
C PHE A 228 -10.93 6.74 21.84
N GLY A 229 -11.37 7.00 23.07
CA GLY A 229 -12.28 8.10 23.43
C GLY A 229 -13.75 7.69 23.57
N GLY A 230 -14.42 8.24 24.59
CA GLY A 230 -15.87 8.15 24.85
C GLY A 230 -16.26 7.38 26.12
N ASP A 231 -16.72 8.09 27.16
CA ASP A 231 -17.35 7.53 28.38
C ASP A 231 -18.68 6.80 28.08
N THR A 232 -19.20 6.93 26.86
CA THR A 232 -20.37 6.21 26.36
C THR A 232 -19.93 4.93 25.66
N LYS A 233 -20.03 3.81 26.39
CA LYS A 233 -19.61 2.45 25.99
C LYS A 233 -20.26 1.87 24.72
N GLU A 234 -21.10 2.61 24.00
CA GLU A 234 -22.05 2.01 23.05
C GLU A 234 -21.71 2.16 21.56
N GLU A 235 -20.80 3.05 21.14
CA GLU A 235 -20.56 3.24 19.69
C GLU A 235 -19.08 3.36 19.28
N CYS A 236 -18.16 3.51 20.23
CA CYS A 236 -16.74 3.64 19.93
C CYS A 236 -16.12 2.25 19.73
N GLY A 237 -15.76 1.88 18.49
CA GLY A 237 -14.85 0.75 18.27
C GLY A 237 -14.99 0.01 16.94
N GLY A 238 -13.93 0.06 16.14
CA GLY A 238 -13.64 -0.95 15.13
C GLY A 238 -14.19 -0.66 13.74
N VAL A 239 -15.18 -1.44 13.31
CA VAL A 239 -15.63 -1.49 11.91
C VAL A 239 -17.15 -1.42 11.85
N THR A 240 -17.67 -0.37 11.20
CA THR A 240 -19.11 -0.21 10.95
C THR A 240 -19.42 -0.49 9.48
N CYS A 241 -20.41 -1.35 9.24
CA CYS A 241 -20.86 -1.70 7.89
C CYS A 241 -22.32 -1.29 7.70
N PHE A 242 -22.62 -0.58 6.62
CA PHE A 242 -23.98 -0.14 6.30
C PHE A 242 -24.27 -0.32 4.81
N ARG A 243 -25.41 -0.94 4.49
CA ARG A 243 -25.86 -1.19 3.10
C ARG A 243 -24.79 -1.84 2.21
N SER A 244 -23.99 -2.75 2.75
CA SER A 244 -22.79 -3.31 2.13
C SER A 244 -22.86 -4.85 2.11
N LYS A 245 -22.23 -5.48 1.12
CA LYS A 245 -22.21 -6.93 0.90
C LYS A 245 -20.78 -7.45 0.73
N ASN A 246 -20.60 -8.77 0.87
CA ASN A 246 -19.31 -9.43 0.71
C ASN A 246 -18.21 -8.82 1.61
N ILE A 247 -18.57 -8.58 2.87
CA ILE A 247 -17.65 -8.05 3.88
C ILE A 247 -17.16 -9.22 4.74
N ILE A 248 -15.85 -9.42 4.76
CA ILE A 248 -15.20 -10.46 5.56
C ILE A 248 -14.43 -9.76 6.69
N ILE A 249 -14.85 -10.00 7.92
CA ILE A 249 -14.15 -9.55 9.14
C ILE A 249 -13.76 -10.80 9.91
N LYS A 250 -12.46 -11.11 9.99
CA LYS A 250 -11.98 -12.34 10.64
C LYS A 250 -10.67 -12.14 11.38
N ASP A 251 -10.42 -12.91 12.42
CA ASP A 251 -9.11 -12.95 13.09
C ASP A 251 -8.63 -11.57 13.60
N ASN A 252 -9.57 -10.67 13.94
CA ASN A 252 -9.28 -9.35 14.48
C ASN A 252 -9.42 -9.33 16.00
N THR A 253 -8.66 -8.45 16.65
CA THR A 253 -8.77 -8.17 18.08
C THR A 253 -9.40 -6.81 18.30
N PHE A 254 -10.44 -6.72 19.12
CA PHE A 254 -11.10 -5.47 19.53
C PHE A 254 -10.92 -5.30 21.04
N THR A 255 -10.24 -4.24 21.46
CA THR A 255 -9.85 -3.98 22.87
C THR A 255 -10.11 -2.55 23.28
#